data_AF-A0A4Y6UHK2-F1
#
_entry.id   AF-A0A4Y6UHK2-F1
#
_cell.length_a   1.000
_cell.length_b   1.000
_cell.length_c   1.000
_cell.angle_alpha   90.00
_cell.angle_beta   90.00
_cell.angle_gamma   90.00
#
_symmetry.space_group_name_H-M   'P 1'
#
loop_
_entity.id
_entity.type
_entity.pdbx_description
1 polymer ?
#
loop_
_entity_poly.entity_id
_entity_poly.type
_entity_poly.pdbx_seq_one_letter_code
_entity_poly.pdbx_strand_id
1 'polypeptide(L)'
;MSDQTIFASKDHQDATHQQTLRVLLAGPRGFCAGVDRAIRVVEEALRRYGAPVYVRHEIVHNRTVVEGLEAKGAIFVEELDEVPEDGHVVFSAHGVPKSVPVEAERRNLLYLDATCPLVSKVHREAERHFAGGGPEQRHILMIGHAGHPEVVGTMGQLPVGAVTLINDAEEARTIQPEDPTRLAFITQTTLSVDDTAEIVEILRERFPLIEGPKREDICYATTNRQEAVKAISHESDLVIVIGSPNSSNSQRLREVAERSGATRAILVPKLVDLDWSVLEGVKTLGISAGASAPESLVQEMVNALSKKYNLKIEERIVKEESVSFRLPSPLSGEEK
;
A
#
# COMPACT_ATOMS: atom_id res chain seq x y z
N MET A 1 -55.82 15.55 -58.53
CA MET A 1 -55.52 16.60 -57.53
C MET A 1 -55.68 15.94 -56.18
N SER A 2 -54.56 15.46 -55.63
CA SER A 2 -53.90 16.00 -54.42
C SER A 2 -54.37 15.21 -53.19
N ASP A 3 -53.55 14.66 -52.32
CA ASP A 3 -52.10 14.65 -52.23
C ASP A 3 -51.74 13.54 -51.23
N GLN A 4 -50.53 12.99 -51.38
CA GLN A 4 -49.96 12.04 -50.43
C GLN A 4 -49.68 12.72 -49.09
N THR A 5 -49.92 12.05 -47.96
CA THR A 5 -49.03 12.22 -46.81
C THR A 5 -48.93 10.95 -45.98
N ILE A 6 -47.75 10.34 -46.07
CA ILE A 6 -47.29 9.20 -45.31
C ILE A 6 -46.93 9.69 -43.89
N PHE A 7 -47.56 9.12 -42.86
CA PHE A 7 -47.08 9.24 -41.48
C PHE A 7 -45.88 8.30 -41.30
N ALA A 8 -44.68 8.82 -41.54
CA ALA A 8 -43.46 8.20 -41.05
C ALA A 8 -43.26 8.65 -39.60
N SER A 9 -43.47 7.73 -38.66
CA SER A 9 -43.02 7.88 -37.27
C SER A 9 -41.50 8.04 -37.28
N LYS A 10 -41.03 9.24 -36.92
CA LYS A 10 -39.64 9.45 -36.54
C LYS A 10 -39.44 8.79 -35.19
N ASP A 11 -38.92 7.56 -35.20
CA ASP A 11 -38.17 7.03 -34.08
C ASP A 11 -36.93 7.93 -33.91
N HIS A 12 -36.99 8.85 -32.95
CA HIS A 12 -35.80 9.53 -32.44
C HIS A 12 -34.96 8.51 -31.67
N GLN A 13 -34.11 7.79 -32.39
CA GLN A 13 -32.93 7.19 -31.79
C GLN A 13 -31.90 8.29 -31.57
N ASP A 14 -31.91 8.88 -30.38
CA ASP A 14 -30.79 9.69 -29.88
C ASP A 14 -29.58 8.76 -29.70
N ALA A 15 -28.81 8.59 -30.76
CA ALA A 15 -27.44 8.11 -30.65
C ALA A 15 -26.62 9.26 -30.05
N THR A 16 -26.66 9.40 -28.72
CA THR A 16 -25.74 10.29 -28.01
C THR A 16 -24.31 9.90 -28.39
N HIS A 17 -23.63 10.74 -29.17
CA HIS A 17 -22.22 10.57 -29.49
C HIS A 17 -21.41 10.68 -28.19
N GLN A 18 -21.27 9.56 -27.48
CA GLN A 18 -20.41 9.52 -26.29
C GLN A 18 -19.00 9.89 -26.69
N GLN A 19 -18.45 10.91 -26.01
CA GLN A 19 -17.07 11.32 -26.18
C GLN A 19 -16.15 10.10 -26.00
N THR A 20 -15.17 9.97 -26.90
CA THR A 20 -14.15 8.93 -26.76
C THR A 20 -13.17 9.33 -25.66
N LEU A 21 -12.93 8.42 -24.71
CA LEU A 21 -11.96 8.58 -23.63
C LEU A 21 -10.88 7.51 -23.79
N ARG A 22 -9.62 7.91 -23.94
CA ARG A 22 -8.49 6.98 -23.89
C ARG A 22 -8.19 6.68 -22.43
N VAL A 23 -8.11 5.40 -22.08
CA VAL A 23 -7.84 4.94 -20.72
C VAL A 23 -6.53 4.15 -20.71
N LEU A 24 -5.54 4.62 -19.95
CA LEU A 24 -4.26 3.96 -19.75
C LEU A 24 -4.28 3.22 -18.40
N LEU A 25 -4.27 1.90 -18.41
CA LEU A 25 -4.19 1.09 -17.20
C LEU A 25 -2.73 0.79 -16.87
N ALA A 26 -2.24 1.22 -15.70
CA ALA A 26 -0.91 0.89 -15.22
C ALA A 26 -0.84 -0.59 -14.80
N GLY A 27 0.21 -1.31 -15.23
CA GLY A 27 0.51 -2.68 -14.80
C GLY A 27 1.96 -2.81 -14.30
N PRO A 28 2.22 -3.31 -13.08
CA PRO A 28 1.26 -3.86 -12.12
C PRO A 28 0.48 -2.79 -11.33
N ARG A 29 -0.67 -3.17 -10.79
CA ARG A 29 -1.56 -2.36 -9.93
C ARG A 29 -2.28 -3.25 -8.92
N GLY A 30 -2.87 -2.67 -7.89
CA GLY A 30 -3.71 -3.40 -6.93
C GLY A 30 -2.91 -4.31 -6.00
N PHE A 31 -3.51 -5.39 -5.51
CA PHE A 31 -2.93 -6.27 -4.48
C PHE A 31 -1.50 -6.75 -4.74
N CYS A 32 -0.66 -6.69 -3.70
CA CYS A 32 0.64 -7.35 -3.67
C CYS A 32 0.59 -8.66 -2.86
N ALA A 33 1.66 -9.47 -2.93
CA ALA A 33 1.72 -10.76 -2.24
C ALA A 33 1.58 -10.65 -0.71
N GLY A 34 2.06 -9.55 -0.11
CA GLY A 34 1.92 -9.30 1.32
C GLY A 34 0.48 -9.03 1.74
N VAL A 35 -0.24 -8.22 0.96
CA VAL A 35 -1.65 -7.90 1.18
C VAL A 35 -2.54 -9.13 0.99
N ASP A 36 -2.34 -9.89 -0.11
CA ASP A 36 -3.07 -11.14 -0.35
C ASP A 36 -2.91 -12.12 0.82
N ARG A 37 -1.67 -12.34 1.25
CA ARG A 37 -1.38 -13.17 2.42
C ARG A 37 -2.11 -12.67 3.67
N ALA A 38 -2.06 -11.38 3.96
CA ALA A 38 -2.62 -10.84 5.19
C ALA A 38 -4.15 -10.98 5.25
N ILE A 39 -4.84 -10.71 4.14
CA ILE A 39 -6.28 -10.91 4.02
C ILE A 39 -6.62 -12.40 4.24
N ARG A 40 -5.90 -13.30 3.57
CA ARG A 40 -6.09 -14.74 3.70
C ARG A 40 -5.84 -15.26 5.12
N VAL A 41 -4.92 -14.65 5.89
CA VAL A 41 -4.73 -15.00 7.31
C VAL A 41 -6.00 -14.73 8.11
N VAL A 42 -6.65 -13.58 7.91
CA VAL A 42 -7.90 -13.25 8.62
C VAL A 42 -9.04 -14.14 8.17
N GLU A 43 -9.20 -14.34 6.86
CA GLU A 43 -10.26 -15.21 6.32
C GLU A 43 -10.12 -16.65 6.80
N GLU A 44 -8.90 -17.18 6.83
CA GLU A 44 -8.64 -18.54 7.30
C GLU A 44 -8.76 -18.65 8.82
N ALA A 45 -8.41 -17.61 9.58
CA ALA A 45 -8.67 -17.55 11.01
C ALA A 45 -10.18 -17.58 11.31
N LEU A 46 -10.99 -16.78 10.59
CA LEU A 46 -12.45 -16.80 10.72
C LEU A 46 -13.02 -18.17 10.35
N ARG A 47 -12.48 -18.82 9.33
CA ARG A 47 -12.90 -20.15 8.89
C ARG A 47 -12.59 -21.24 9.94
N ARG A 48 -11.40 -21.20 10.55
CA ARG A 48 -10.95 -22.23 11.51
C ARG A 48 -11.48 -22.02 12.92
N TYR A 49 -11.50 -20.78 13.39
CA TYR A 49 -11.78 -20.45 14.79
C TYR A 49 -13.18 -19.85 15.00
N GLY A 50 -13.89 -19.51 13.92
CA GLY A 50 -15.19 -18.84 13.99
C GLY A 50 -15.07 -17.34 14.29
N ALA A 51 -16.20 -16.64 14.22
CA ALA A 51 -16.28 -15.24 14.61
C ALA A 51 -16.53 -15.11 16.13
N PRO A 52 -15.97 -14.07 16.79
CA PRO A 52 -15.12 -13.03 16.22
C PRO A 52 -13.64 -13.41 16.11
N VAL A 53 -12.95 -12.82 15.12
CA VAL A 53 -11.48 -12.75 15.06
C VAL A 53 -11.08 -11.30 15.21
N TYR A 54 -10.23 -11.00 16.19
CA TYR A 54 -9.74 -9.66 16.47
C TYR A 54 -8.50 -9.36 15.62
N VAL A 55 -8.45 -8.18 15.00
CA VAL A 55 -7.30 -7.75 14.21
C VAL A 55 -6.76 -6.46 14.82
N ARG A 56 -5.49 -6.46 15.21
CA ARG A 56 -4.85 -5.27 15.78
C ARG A 56 -4.47 -4.29 14.67
N HIS A 57 -5.10 -3.11 14.68
CA HIS A 57 -5.21 -2.14 13.60
C HIS A 57 -5.85 -2.71 12.32
N GLU A 58 -6.12 -1.87 11.32
CA GLU A 58 -6.53 -2.33 9.99
C GLU A 58 -5.53 -3.36 9.43
N ILE A 59 -6.04 -4.49 8.90
CA ILE A 59 -5.20 -5.57 8.34
C ILE A 59 -4.30 -5.04 7.21
N VAL A 60 -4.86 -4.13 6.41
CA VAL A 60 -4.24 -3.32 5.35
C VAL A 60 -5.00 -1.99 5.27
N HIS A 61 -4.34 -0.90 4.85
CA HIS A 61 -4.99 0.40 4.68
C HIS A 61 -5.88 0.44 3.42
N ASN A 62 -7.05 -0.21 3.48
CA ASN A 62 -8.10 -0.11 2.48
C ASN A 62 -9.49 -0.38 3.09
N ARG A 63 -10.34 0.64 3.07
CA ARG A 63 -11.66 0.59 3.67
C ARG A 63 -12.57 -0.51 3.12
N THR A 64 -12.54 -0.78 1.81
CA THR A 64 -13.36 -1.85 1.19
C THR A 64 -12.93 -3.23 1.69
N VAL A 65 -11.64 -3.45 1.91
CA VAL A 65 -11.11 -4.71 2.48
C VAL A 65 -11.51 -4.85 3.94
N VAL A 66 -11.35 -3.78 4.73
CA VAL A 66 -11.72 -3.75 6.16
C VAL A 66 -13.21 -4.06 6.34
N GLU A 67 -14.10 -3.32 5.68
CA GLU A 67 -15.55 -3.53 5.74
C GLU A 67 -15.95 -4.94 5.27
N GLY A 68 -15.25 -5.48 4.26
CA GLY A 68 -15.47 -6.83 3.77
C GLY A 68 -15.11 -7.93 4.77
N LEU A 69 -14.11 -7.69 5.62
CA LEU A 69 -13.73 -8.61 6.71
C LEU A 69 -14.61 -8.44 7.94
N GLU A 70 -15.02 -7.21 8.27
CA GLU A 70 -16.00 -6.94 9.34
C GLU A 70 -17.32 -7.66 9.05
N ALA A 71 -17.79 -7.59 7.80
CA ALA A 71 -18.99 -8.32 7.35
C ALA A 71 -18.86 -9.85 7.50
N LYS A 72 -17.64 -10.39 7.57
CA LYS A 72 -17.36 -11.82 7.81
C LYS A 72 -17.13 -12.15 9.29
N GLY A 73 -17.12 -11.16 10.18
CA GLY A 73 -16.97 -11.34 11.62
C GLY A 73 -15.59 -10.97 12.18
N ALA A 74 -14.74 -10.27 11.42
CA ALA A 74 -13.53 -9.66 11.99
C ALA A 74 -13.91 -8.43 12.84
N ILE A 75 -13.17 -8.18 13.92
CA ILE A 75 -13.28 -6.98 14.76
C ILE A 75 -11.91 -6.30 14.80
N PHE A 76 -11.83 -5.06 14.32
CA PHE A 76 -10.60 -4.28 14.36
C PHE A 76 -10.49 -3.54 15.69
N VAL A 77 -9.34 -3.66 16.35
CA VAL A 77 -9.03 -3.04 17.65
C VAL A 77 -7.72 -2.26 17.56
N GLU A 78 -7.55 -1.23 18.39
CA GLU A 78 -6.30 -0.48 18.43
C GLU A 78 -5.27 -1.21 19.31
N GLU A 79 -5.71 -1.64 20.50
CA GLU A 79 -4.85 -2.30 21.47
C GLU A 79 -5.38 -3.65 21.92
N LEU A 80 -4.48 -4.44 22.51
CA LEU A 80 -4.84 -5.80 22.90
C LEU A 80 -5.83 -5.83 24.05
N ASP A 81 -5.85 -4.87 24.97
CA ASP A 81 -6.77 -4.83 26.12
C ASP A 81 -8.26 -4.78 25.74
N GLU A 82 -8.58 -4.39 24.51
CA GLU A 82 -9.92 -4.46 23.90
C GLU A 82 -10.35 -5.88 23.53
N VAL A 83 -9.41 -6.83 23.47
CA VAL A 83 -9.64 -8.24 23.13
C VAL A 83 -10.00 -9.04 24.39
N PRO A 84 -11.07 -9.88 24.38
CA PRO A 84 -11.41 -10.76 25.50
C PRO A 84 -10.34 -11.85 25.72
N GLU A 85 -10.32 -12.46 26.90
CA GLU A 85 -9.28 -13.43 27.30
C GLU A 85 -9.21 -14.68 26.40
N ASP A 86 -10.30 -15.07 25.76
CA ASP A 86 -10.41 -16.19 24.83
C ASP A 86 -10.38 -15.77 23.34
N GLY A 87 -10.09 -14.50 23.06
CA GLY A 87 -10.08 -13.94 21.72
C GLY A 87 -8.92 -14.44 20.87
N HIS A 88 -9.19 -14.67 19.58
CA HIS A 88 -8.17 -14.94 18.56
C HIS A 88 -7.71 -13.63 17.92
N VAL A 89 -6.41 -13.38 17.92
CA VAL A 89 -5.82 -12.13 17.44
C VAL A 89 -5.04 -12.32 16.14
N VAL A 90 -5.12 -11.35 15.24
CA VAL A 90 -4.26 -11.24 14.06
C VAL A 90 -3.52 -9.91 14.11
N PHE A 91 -2.20 -9.93 13.96
CA PHE A 91 -1.40 -8.71 13.79
C PHE A 91 -1.39 -8.30 12.31
N SER A 92 -1.54 -7.00 12.04
CA SER A 92 -1.66 -6.48 10.66
C SER A 92 -0.42 -6.73 9.79
N ALA A 93 -0.57 -6.54 8.47
CA ALA A 93 0.51 -6.70 7.50
C ALA A 93 1.72 -5.78 7.74
N HIS A 94 1.50 -4.67 8.45
CA HIS A 94 2.48 -3.61 8.69
C HIS A 94 3.52 -3.96 9.75
N GLY A 95 3.35 -5.06 10.50
CA GLY A 95 4.24 -5.39 11.62
C GLY A 95 3.84 -4.70 12.92
N VAL A 96 4.32 -5.28 14.03
CA VAL A 96 4.06 -4.79 15.38
C VAL A 96 5.37 -4.71 16.19
N PRO A 97 5.47 -3.80 17.18
CA PRO A 97 6.57 -3.77 18.14
C PRO A 97 6.71 -5.09 18.90
N LYS A 98 7.90 -5.39 19.43
CA LYS A 98 8.13 -6.59 20.28
C LYS A 98 7.26 -6.63 21.53
N SER A 99 6.81 -5.48 22.02
CA SER A 99 5.89 -5.41 23.16
C SER A 99 4.54 -6.06 22.88
N VAL A 100 4.08 -6.09 21.62
CA VAL A 100 2.75 -6.58 21.27
C VAL A 100 2.65 -8.12 21.35
N PRO A 101 3.56 -8.92 20.75
CA PRO A 101 3.58 -10.36 20.99
C PRO A 101 3.80 -10.72 22.46
N VAL A 102 4.67 -9.99 23.17
CA VAL A 102 4.90 -10.19 24.62
C VAL A 102 3.61 -9.97 25.42
N GLU A 103 2.82 -8.95 25.08
CA GLU A 103 1.53 -8.69 25.72
C GLU A 103 0.50 -9.77 25.38
N ALA A 104 0.44 -10.24 24.13
CA ALA A 104 -0.43 -11.34 23.74
C ALA A 104 -0.11 -12.63 24.52
N GLU A 105 1.18 -12.96 24.66
CA GLU A 105 1.66 -14.08 25.47
C GLU A 105 1.32 -13.89 26.96
N ARG A 106 1.56 -12.70 27.52
CA ARG A 106 1.21 -12.37 28.91
C ARG A 106 -0.28 -12.56 29.19
N ARG A 107 -1.13 -12.25 28.23
CA ARG A 107 -2.58 -12.41 28.30
C ARG A 107 -3.08 -13.79 27.86
N ASN A 108 -2.18 -14.69 27.47
CA ASN A 108 -2.51 -16.03 26.97
C ASN A 108 -3.46 -16.01 25.75
N LEU A 109 -3.36 -14.97 24.90
CA LEU A 109 -4.14 -14.84 23.67
C LEU A 109 -3.53 -15.70 22.56
N LEU A 110 -4.37 -16.42 21.81
CA LEU A 110 -3.94 -17.05 20.57
C LEU A 110 -3.76 -15.95 19.52
N TYR A 111 -2.55 -15.80 18.98
CA TYR A 111 -2.29 -14.80 17.94
C TYR A 111 -1.68 -15.39 16.67
N LEU A 112 -1.96 -14.72 15.54
CA LEU A 112 -1.42 -15.00 14.22
C LEU A 112 -0.71 -13.77 13.68
N ASP A 113 0.52 -13.96 13.20
CA ASP A 113 1.30 -12.87 12.63
C ASP A 113 1.10 -12.77 11.10
N ALA A 114 0.30 -11.79 10.68
CA ALA A 114 0.08 -11.49 9.27
C ALA A 114 1.11 -10.50 8.69
N THR A 115 2.13 -10.09 9.46
CA THR A 115 3.21 -9.20 9.00
C THR A 115 3.75 -9.66 7.66
N CYS A 116 3.87 -8.74 6.71
CA CYS A 116 4.45 -9.02 5.40
C CYS A 116 5.89 -9.52 5.58
N PRO A 117 6.30 -10.64 4.93
CA PRO A 117 7.67 -11.14 5.03
C PRO A 117 8.75 -10.13 4.64
N LEU A 118 8.41 -9.13 3.80
CA LEU A 118 9.32 -8.04 3.43
C LEU A 118 9.45 -6.98 4.54
N VAL A 119 8.42 -6.77 5.36
CA VAL A 119 8.53 -5.97 6.58
C VAL A 119 9.32 -6.73 7.65
N SER A 120 9.07 -8.03 7.83
CA SER A 120 9.87 -8.86 8.74
C SER A 120 11.36 -8.91 8.36
N LYS A 121 11.70 -8.76 7.07
CA LYS A 121 13.09 -8.60 6.61
C LYS A 121 13.70 -7.33 7.20
N VAL A 122 13.02 -6.19 7.10
CA VAL A 122 13.48 -4.90 7.68
C VAL A 122 13.65 -5.00 9.19
N HIS A 123 12.69 -5.63 9.90
CA HIS A 123 12.80 -5.88 11.34
C HIS A 123 14.09 -6.64 11.70
N ARG A 124 14.40 -7.73 10.97
CA ARG A 124 15.62 -8.53 11.18
C ARG A 124 16.89 -7.79 10.79
N GLU A 125 16.83 -6.91 9.80
CA GLU A 125 17.97 -6.08 9.43
C GLU A 125 18.28 -5.03 10.49
N ALA A 126 17.25 -4.39 11.06
CA ALA A 126 17.39 -3.51 12.22
C ALA A 126 18.03 -4.25 13.40
N GLU A 127 17.50 -5.43 13.74
CA GLU A 127 18.09 -6.30 14.77
C GLU A 127 19.53 -6.67 14.47
N ARG A 128 19.88 -7.00 13.22
CA ARG A 128 21.24 -7.38 12.85
C ARG A 128 22.23 -6.22 12.97
N HIS A 129 21.85 -5.01 12.54
CA HIS A 129 22.72 -3.83 12.66
C HIS A 129 22.90 -3.40 14.11
N PHE A 130 21.88 -3.62 14.94
CA PHE A 130 21.94 -3.36 16.37
C PHE A 130 22.66 -4.46 17.17
N ALA A 131 22.48 -5.72 16.76
CA ALA A 131 23.02 -6.89 17.45
C ALA A 131 24.54 -6.88 17.45
N GLY A 132 25.11 -6.87 18.66
CA GLY A 132 26.55 -6.94 18.85
C GLY A 132 27.00 -6.45 20.22
N GLY A 133 26.28 -5.49 20.83
CA GLY A 133 26.58 -4.95 22.17
C GLY A 133 28.04 -4.52 22.37
N GLY A 134 28.77 -4.34 21.27
CA GLY A 134 30.22 -4.28 21.19
C GLY A 134 30.64 -3.31 20.09
N PRO A 135 31.92 -3.34 19.65
CA PRO A 135 32.46 -2.35 18.72
C PRO A 135 31.67 -2.19 17.41
N GLU A 136 30.98 -3.25 16.98
CA GLU A 136 30.23 -3.35 15.72
C GLU A 136 28.76 -2.90 15.79
N GLN A 137 28.26 -2.55 16.98
CA GLN A 137 26.89 -2.05 17.14
C GLN A 137 26.73 -0.72 16.41
N ARG A 138 25.63 -0.59 15.67
CA ARG A 138 25.29 0.63 14.93
C ARG A 138 24.01 1.25 15.44
N HIS A 139 24.00 2.58 15.48
CA HIS A 139 22.77 3.36 15.61
C HIS A 139 22.04 3.36 14.26
N ILE A 140 20.72 3.24 14.28
CA ILE A 140 19.95 3.06 13.06
C ILE A 140 19.22 4.35 12.71
N LEU A 141 19.39 4.81 11.48
CA LEU A 141 18.63 5.88 10.86
C LEU A 141 17.50 5.26 10.03
N MET A 142 16.28 5.30 10.54
CA MET A 142 15.12 4.79 9.82
C MET A 142 14.55 5.89 8.94
N ILE A 143 14.51 5.68 7.63
CA ILE A 143 13.81 6.56 6.69
C ILE A 143 12.34 6.12 6.63
N GLY A 144 11.41 6.99 6.98
CA GLY A 144 9.99 6.63 7.05
C GLY A 144 9.11 7.75 7.57
N HIS A 145 7.79 7.56 7.51
CA HIS A 145 6.84 8.57 7.99
C HIS A 145 6.46 8.37 9.46
N ALA A 146 6.60 9.42 10.26
CA ALA A 146 6.21 9.40 11.66
C ALA A 146 4.75 8.97 11.84
N GLY A 147 4.50 8.14 12.85
CA GLY A 147 3.17 7.61 13.17
C GLY A 147 2.68 6.49 12.26
N HIS A 148 3.37 6.15 11.18
CA HIS A 148 2.97 5.02 10.34
C HIS A 148 3.13 3.68 11.10
N PRO A 149 2.14 2.77 11.08
CA PRO A 149 2.20 1.51 11.85
C PRO A 149 3.47 0.68 11.59
N GLU A 150 3.94 0.63 10.34
CA GLU A 150 5.19 -0.06 9.98
C GLU A 150 6.43 0.57 10.59
N VAL A 151 6.46 1.91 10.70
CA VAL A 151 7.55 2.64 11.35
C VAL A 151 7.56 2.35 12.84
N VAL A 152 6.39 2.43 13.48
CA VAL A 152 6.22 2.07 14.90
C VAL A 152 6.65 0.62 15.15
N GLY A 153 6.21 -0.31 14.30
CA GLY A 153 6.57 -1.72 14.36
C GLY A 153 8.07 -1.96 14.25
N THR A 154 8.72 -1.32 13.27
CA THR A 154 10.15 -1.47 13.01
C THR A 154 11.00 -0.85 14.12
N MET A 155 10.69 0.38 14.55
CA MET A 155 11.38 1.02 15.68
C MET A 155 11.21 0.22 16.98
N GLY A 156 10.01 -0.35 17.18
CA GLY A 156 9.68 -1.20 18.32
C GLY A 156 10.34 -2.58 18.34
N GLN A 157 11.19 -2.91 17.36
CA GLN A 157 12.01 -4.13 17.40
C GLN A 157 13.24 -3.97 18.32
N LEU A 158 13.62 -2.73 18.63
CA LEU A 158 14.84 -2.40 19.33
C LEU A 158 14.56 -1.57 20.60
N PRO A 159 15.51 -1.51 21.55
CA PRO A 159 15.39 -0.63 22.71
C PRO A 159 15.20 0.84 22.32
N VAL A 160 14.51 1.60 23.17
CA VAL A 160 14.32 3.05 23.00
C VAL A 160 15.69 3.72 22.84
N GLY A 161 15.81 4.58 21.82
CA GLY A 161 17.05 5.29 21.49
C GLY A 161 17.96 4.57 20.48
N ALA A 162 17.69 3.30 20.13
CA ALA A 162 18.48 2.57 19.13
C ALA A 162 18.21 3.01 17.67
N VAL A 163 17.07 3.66 17.44
CA VAL A 163 16.60 4.07 16.12
C VAL A 163 16.22 5.55 16.16
N THR A 164 16.70 6.33 15.20
CA THR A 164 16.21 7.69 14.93
C THR A 164 15.48 7.71 13.59
N LEU A 165 14.28 8.28 13.61
CA LEU A 165 13.47 8.45 12.40
C LEU A 165 13.95 9.67 11.60
N ILE A 166 13.91 9.54 10.28
CA ILE A 166 14.15 10.60 9.28
C ILE A 166 12.95 10.59 8.33
N ASN A 167 12.19 11.68 8.33
CA ASN A 167 10.97 11.83 7.55
C ASN A 167 11.24 12.36 6.13
N ASP A 168 12.26 13.21 5.98
CA ASP A 168 12.54 13.91 4.73
C ASP A 168 14.04 14.24 4.55
N ALA A 169 14.33 14.86 3.40
CA ALA A 169 15.68 15.30 3.04
C ALA A 169 16.25 16.36 4.00
N GLU A 170 15.43 17.22 4.60
CA GLU A 170 15.91 18.27 5.49
C GLU A 170 16.32 17.71 6.85
N GLU A 171 15.56 16.77 7.40
CA GLU A 171 15.97 15.99 8.56
C GLU A 171 17.25 15.21 8.27
N ALA A 172 17.40 14.62 7.07
CA ALA A 172 18.63 13.95 6.65
C ALA A 172 19.84 14.91 6.59
N ARG A 173 19.63 16.17 6.20
CA ARG A 173 20.67 17.22 6.16
C ARG A 173 21.06 17.73 7.54
N THR A 174 20.14 17.69 8.50
CA THR A 174 20.31 18.33 9.82
C THR A 174 20.57 17.36 10.97
N ILE A 175 20.28 16.06 10.80
CA ILE A 175 20.44 15.05 11.86
C ILE A 175 21.87 15.01 12.43
N GLN A 176 22.00 14.87 13.75
CA GLN A 176 23.28 14.78 14.46
C GLN A 176 23.33 13.50 15.32
N PRO A 177 23.73 12.36 14.74
CA PRO A 177 23.92 11.13 15.50
C PRO A 177 25.08 11.26 16.50
N GLU A 178 25.00 10.57 17.64
CA GLU A 178 26.04 10.61 18.68
C GLU A 178 27.40 10.10 18.17
N ASP A 179 27.39 8.99 17.43
CA ASP A 179 28.57 8.45 16.75
C ASP A 179 28.32 8.35 15.23
N PRO A 180 28.82 9.30 14.43
CA PRO A 180 28.62 9.30 12.98
C PRO A 180 29.39 8.20 12.24
N THR A 181 30.28 7.47 12.92
CA THR A 181 31.07 6.39 12.33
C THR A 181 30.42 5.02 12.47
N ARG A 182 29.39 4.90 13.30
CA ARG A 182 28.68 3.65 13.62
C ARG A 182 27.19 3.77 13.33
N LEU A 183 26.88 3.97 12.05
CA LEU A 183 25.51 4.12 11.57
C LEU A 183 25.12 3.01 10.60
N ALA A 184 23.84 2.66 10.64
CA ALA A 184 23.17 1.96 9.56
C ALA A 184 21.89 2.73 9.19
N PHE A 185 21.40 2.58 7.96
CA PHE A 185 20.06 3.03 7.60
C PHE A 185 19.19 1.87 7.14
N ILE A 186 17.89 2.00 7.39
CA ILE A 186 16.82 1.12 6.89
C ILE A 186 15.68 2.00 6.40
N THR A 187 14.78 1.45 5.57
CA THR A 187 13.64 2.23 5.06
C THR A 187 12.31 1.55 5.33
N GLN A 188 11.26 2.36 5.46
CA GLN A 188 9.88 1.90 5.29
C GLN A 188 9.72 1.33 3.86
N THR A 189 8.93 0.27 3.72
CA THR A 189 8.79 -0.51 2.48
C THR A 189 7.96 0.18 1.39
N THR A 190 7.17 1.21 1.76
CA THR A 190 6.17 1.86 0.88
C THR A 190 6.52 3.29 0.48
N LEU A 191 7.78 3.70 0.61
CA LEU A 191 8.23 5.06 0.30
C LEU A 191 8.31 5.34 -1.21
N SER A 192 8.38 6.63 -1.57
CA SER A 192 8.77 7.06 -2.91
C SER A 192 10.21 6.62 -3.17
N VAL A 193 10.44 5.91 -4.28
CA VAL A 193 11.79 5.44 -4.65
C VAL A 193 12.73 6.63 -4.86
N ASP A 194 12.26 7.67 -5.55
CA ASP A 194 13.07 8.84 -5.89
C ASP A 194 13.41 9.68 -4.65
N ASP A 195 12.42 9.94 -3.77
CA ASP A 195 12.66 10.75 -2.54
C ASP A 195 13.59 10.01 -1.57
N THR A 196 13.43 8.68 -1.49
CA THR A 196 14.29 7.87 -0.64
C THR A 196 15.71 7.84 -1.18
N ALA A 197 15.89 7.80 -2.50
CA ALA A 197 17.22 7.87 -3.12
C ALA A 197 17.92 9.20 -2.76
N GLU A 198 17.21 10.32 -2.82
CA GLU A 198 17.76 11.63 -2.40
C GLU A 198 18.20 11.61 -0.92
N ILE A 199 17.35 11.09 -0.02
CA ILE A 199 17.67 10.99 1.41
C ILE A 199 18.91 10.12 1.64
N VAL A 200 18.99 8.97 0.95
CA VAL A 200 20.13 8.04 1.06
C VAL A 200 21.42 8.68 0.54
N GLU A 201 21.36 9.46 -0.54
CA GLU A 201 22.50 10.21 -1.06
C GLU A 201 23.02 11.22 -0.02
N ILE A 202 22.11 12.03 0.56
CA ILE A 202 22.44 12.97 1.63
C ILE A 202 23.11 12.27 2.81
N LEU A 203 22.55 11.14 3.26
CA LEU A 203 23.10 10.40 4.39
C LEU A 203 24.49 9.83 4.09
N ARG A 204 24.74 9.34 2.87
CA ARG A 204 26.05 8.83 2.46
C ARG A 204 27.10 9.92 2.32
N GLU A 205 26.71 11.10 1.84
CA GLU A 205 27.60 12.26 1.78
C GLU A 205 28.00 12.72 3.18
N ARG A 206 27.04 12.79 4.11
CA ARG A 206 27.29 13.22 5.50
C ARG A 206 27.99 12.16 6.36
N PHE A 207 27.67 10.89 6.13
CA PHE A 207 28.16 9.76 6.91
C PHE A 207 28.74 8.67 5.99
N PRO A 208 29.98 8.82 5.49
CA PRO A 208 30.55 7.90 4.50
C PRO A 208 30.70 6.43 4.96
N LEU A 209 30.64 6.18 6.27
CA LEU A 209 30.70 4.84 6.87
C LEU A 209 29.33 4.22 7.14
N ILE A 210 28.23 4.92 6.80
CA ILE A 210 26.88 4.40 7.03
C ILE A 210 26.64 3.13 6.22
N GLU A 211 26.18 2.08 6.90
CA GLU A 211 25.79 0.85 6.22
C GLU A 211 24.33 0.89 5.77
N GLY A 212 24.07 0.46 4.54
CA GLY A 212 22.71 0.21 4.06
C GLY A 212 22.30 -1.26 4.18
N PRO A 213 21.04 -1.58 3.88
CA PRO A 213 20.58 -2.96 3.84
C PRO A 213 21.26 -3.72 2.69
N LYS A 214 21.40 -5.04 2.83
CA LYS A 214 22.07 -5.88 1.79
C LYS A 214 21.29 -5.92 0.47
N ARG A 215 19.99 -5.69 0.56
CA ARG A 215 19.04 -5.53 -0.55
C ARG A 215 18.13 -4.38 -0.16
N GLU A 216 17.55 -3.70 -1.14
CA GLU A 216 16.60 -2.62 -0.90
C GLU A 216 15.46 -3.02 0.05
N ASP A 217 15.02 -2.06 0.87
CA ASP A 217 13.91 -2.22 1.82
C ASP A 217 12.57 -1.80 1.21
N ILE A 218 12.58 -0.81 0.31
CA ILE A 218 11.42 -0.53 -0.54
C ILE A 218 11.08 -1.81 -1.31
N CYS A 219 9.84 -2.28 -1.14
CA CYS A 219 9.47 -3.58 -1.64
C CYS A 219 9.24 -3.56 -3.15
N TYR A 220 9.40 -4.73 -3.79
CA TYR A 220 9.18 -4.88 -5.24
C TYR A 220 7.83 -4.32 -5.69
N ALA A 221 6.78 -4.52 -4.89
CA ALA A 221 5.43 -4.10 -5.22
C ALA A 221 5.29 -2.58 -5.30
N THR A 222 5.98 -1.85 -4.40
CA THR A 222 6.01 -0.39 -4.40
C THR A 222 6.83 0.13 -5.57
N THR A 223 8.02 -0.42 -5.81
CA THR A 223 8.88 -0.03 -6.95
C THR A 223 8.14 -0.23 -8.28
N ASN A 224 7.60 -1.43 -8.52
CA ASN A 224 6.95 -1.75 -9.78
C ASN A 224 5.69 -0.91 -10.03
N ARG A 225 4.88 -0.62 -8.99
CA ARG A 225 3.69 0.23 -9.13
C ARG A 225 4.06 1.68 -9.42
N GLN A 226 5.13 2.20 -8.83
CA GLN A 226 5.63 3.54 -9.15
C GLN A 226 6.15 3.61 -10.59
N GLU A 227 6.89 2.60 -11.05
CA GLU A 227 7.32 2.49 -12.46
C GLU A 227 6.12 2.42 -13.42
N ALA A 228 5.08 1.64 -13.07
CA ALA A 228 3.87 1.52 -13.88
C ALA A 228 3.11 2.85 -13.98
N VAL A 229 3.04 3.62 -12.88
CA VAL A 229 2.45 4.96 -12.88
C VAL A 229 3.29 5.94 -13.70
N LYS A 230 4.62 5.93 -13.55
CA LYS A 230 5.55 6.74 -14.37
C LYS A 230 5.30 6.53 -15.87
N ALA A 231 5.10 5.28 -16.29
CA ALA A 231 4.90 4.91 -17.69
C ALA A 231 3.63 5.50 -18.33
N ILE A 232 2.59 5.82 -17.55
CA ILE A 232 1.33 6.39 -18.06
C ILE A 232 1.19 7.90 -17.81
N SER A 233 1.98 8.46 -16.90
CA SER A 233 1.75 9.80 -16.35
C SER A 233 1.89 10.91 -17.39
N HIS A 234 3.00 10.94 -18.13
CA HIS A 234 3.27 11.97 -19.14
C HIS A 234 2.29 11.99 -20.33
N GLU A 235 1.54 10.91 -20.55
CA GLU A 235 0.50 10.83 -21.60
C GLU A 235 -0.91 11.18 -21.06
N SER A 236 -1.07 11.37 -19.74
CA SER A 236 -2.36 11.49 -19.08
C SER A 236 -2.70 12.93 -18.70
N ASP A 237 -3.91 13.37 -19.05
CA ASP A 237 -4.47 14.65 -18.57
C ASP A 237 -4.87 14.53 -17.09
N LEU A 238 -5.32 13.35 -16.69
CA LEU A 238 -5.64 13.01 -15.31
C LEU A 238 -5.14 11.60 -15.01
N VAL A 239 -4.51 11.41 -13.84
CA VAL A 239 -4.27 10.08 -13.27
C VAL A 239 -5.16 9.88 -12.04
N ILE A 240 -5.97 8.84 -12.05
CA ILE A 240 -6.71 8.38 -10.87
C ILE A 240 -5.96 7.20 -10.25
N VAL A 241 -5.56 7.37 -8.99
CA VAL A 241 -5.05 6.27 -8.16
C VAL A 241 -6.17 5.80 -7.25
N ILE A 242 -6.54 4.54 -7.37
CA ILE A 242 -7.53 3.93 -6.48
C ILE A 242 -6.82 3.51 -5.18
N GLY A 243 -7.24 4.08 -4.05
CA GLY A 243 -6.62 3.81 -2.75
C GLY A 243 -7.14 4.70 -1.63
N SER A 244 -6.96 4.26 -0.38
CA SER A 244 -7.40 5.02 0.80
C SER A 244 -6.38 6.10 1.21
N PRO A 245 -6.81 7.24 1.80
CA PRO A 245 -5.90 8.35 2.14
C PRO A 245 -4.82 7.98 3.17
N ASN A 246 -5.08 7.00 4.04
CA ASN A 246 -4.14 6.46 5.01
C ASN A 246 -3.14 5.44 4.40
N SER A 247 -3.27 5.08 3.12
CA SER A 247 -2.33 4.17 2.44
C SER A 247 -1.11 4.93 1.93
N SER A 248 0.04 4.79 2.61
CA SER A 248 1.32 5.42 2.23
C SER A 248 1.66 5.13 0.76
N ASN A 249 1.63 3.86 0.34
CA ASN A 249 1.90 3.49 -1.06
C ASN A 249 0.95 4.19 -2.05
N SER A 250 -0.35 4.28 -1.75
CA SER A 250 -1.32 4.91 -2.66
C SER A 250 -1.07 6.41 -2.80
N GLN A 251 -0.70 7.09 -1.71
CA GLN A 251 -0.30 8.49 -1.75
C GLN A 251 0.98 8.69 -2.58
N ARG A 252 1.98 7.80 -2.41
CA ARG A 252 3.21 7.86 -3.22
C ARG A 252 2.90 7.71 -4.71
N LEU A 253 1.98 6.83 -5.11
CA LEU A 253 1.58 6.71 -6.52
C LEU A 253 0.97 8.01 -7.07
N ARG A 254 0.11 8.69 -6.30
CA ARG A 254 -0.48 9.97 -6.71
C ARG A 254 0.63 11.03 -6.93
N GLU A 255 1.52 11.16 -5.97
CA GLU A 255 2.62 12.14 -6.01
C GLU A 255 3.63 11.84 -7.13
N VAL A 256 3.97 10.56 -7.33
CA VAL A 256 4.82 10.11 -8.43
C VAL A 256 4.17 10.44 -9.76
N ALA A 257 2.85 10.30 -9.90
CA ALA A 257 2.17 10.64 -11.15
C ALA A 257 2.32 12.12 -11.50
N GLU A 258 2.09 13.01 -10.52
CA GLU A 258 2.25 14.47 -10.68
C GLU A 258 3.68 14.83 -11.08
N ARG A 259 4.67 14.28 -10.39
CA ARG A 259 6.09 14.52 -10.67
C ARG A 259 6.55 13.94 -12.01
N SER A 260 5.84 12.94 -12.52
CA SER A 260 6.15 12.24 -13.77
C SER A 260 5.40 12.80 -14.98
N GLY A 261 4.79 13.98 -14.84
CA GLY A 261 4.22 14.75 -15.95
C GLY A 261 2.72 14.57 -16.16
N ALA A 262 2.00 13.91 -15.26
CA ALA A 262 0.53 13.97 -15.29
C ALA A 262 0.08 15.40 -15.01
N THR A 263 -0.85 15.94 -15.81
CA THR A 263 -1.35 17.31 -15.61
C THR A 263 -2.04 17.44 -14.24
N ARG A 264 -2.71 16.37 -13.81
CA ARG A 264 -3.33 16.25 -12.49
C ARG A 264 -3.31 14.79 -12.04
N ALA A 265 -3.13 14.54 -10.74
CA ALA A 265 -3.39 13.22 -10.17
C ALA A 265 -4.27 13.32 -8.92
N ILE A 266 -5.19 12.38 -8.76
CA ILE A 266 -6.10 12.33 -7.61
C ILE A 266 -6.13 10.93 -7.01
N LEU A 267 -6.40 10.89 -5.71
CA LEU A 267 -6.66 9.64 -4.99
C LEU A 267 -8.17 9.45 -4.83
N VAL A 268 -8.67 8.28 -5.18
CA VAL A 268 -10.10 7.94 -5.09
C VAL A 268 -10.25 6.62 -4.32
N PRO A 269 -10.81 6.64 -3.10
CA PRO A 269 -10.97 5.41 -2.31
C PRO A 269 -12.02 4.46 -2.88
N LYS A 270 -13.19 5.01 -3.25
CA LYS A 270 -14.29 4.27 -3.88
C LYS A 270 -14.89 5.09 -5.03
N LEU A 271 -15.58 4.43 -5.95
CA LEU A 271 -16.23 5.09 -7.08
C LEU A 271 -17.23 6.16 -6.63
N VAL A 272 -17.94 5.94 -5.52
CA VAL A 272 -18.90 6.91 -4.96
C VAL A 272 -18.25 8.23 -4.54
N ASP A 273 -16.94 8.22 -4.27
CA ASP A 273 -16.17 9.40 -3.89
C ASP A 273 -15.67 10.19 -5.11
N LEU A 274 -15.85 9.67 -6.34
CA LEU A 274 -15.42 10.35 -7.55
C LEU A 274 -16.39 11.49 -7.91
N ASP A 275 -15.89 12.72 -7.79
CA ASP A 275 -16.52 13.87 -8.45
C ASP A 275 -16.29 13.78 -9.97
N TRP A 276 -17.35 13.47 -10.72
CA TRP A 276 -17.30 13.29 -12.17
C TRP A 276 -16.88 14.55 -12.93
N SER A 277 -17.01 15.75 -12.34
CA SER A 277 -16.60 17.00 -12.98
C SER A 277 -15.09 17.04 -13.25
N VAL A 278 -14.29 16.28 -12.51
CA VAL A 278 -12.83 16.18 -12.73
C VAL A 278 -12.45 15.55 -14.07
N LEU A 279 -13.39 14.88 -14.74
CA LEU A 279 -13.19 14.29 -16.06
C LEU A 279 -13.61 15.23 -17.21
N GLU A 280 -14.12 16.42 -16.91
CA GLU A 280 -14.44 17.41 -17.94
C GLU A 280 -13.17 17.84 -18.68
N GLY A 281 -13.21 17.74 -20.01
CA GLY A 281 -12.06 18.08 -20.86
C GLY A 281 -10.93 17.04 -20.90
N VAL A 282 -10.97 16.00 -20.06
CA VAL A 282 -9.99 14.90 -20.07
C VAL A 282 -10.14 14.07 -21.35
N LYS A 283 -9.04 13.90 -22.10
CA LYS A 283 -8.96 13.07 -23.30
C LYS A 283 -8.25 11.75 -23.03
N THR A 284 -7.22 11.78 -22.19
CA THR A 284 -6.48 10.61 -21.72
C THR A 284 -6.53 10.52 -20.20
N LEU A 285 -7.12 9.43 -19.69
CA LEU A 285 -7.21 9.10 -18.28
C LEU A 285 -6.25 7.96 -17.95
N GLY A 286 -5.28 8.20 -17.08
CA GLY A 286 -4.49 7.16 -16.45
C GLY A 286 -5.21 6.57 -15.24
N ILE A 287 -5.19 5.25 -15.07
CA ILE A 287 -5.73 4.57 -13.89
C ILE A 287 -4.69 3.61 -13.33
N SER A 288 -4.47 3.71 -12.02
CA SER A 288 -3.69 2.75 -11.25
C SER A 288 -4.37 2.48 -9.90
N ALA A 289 -3.82 1.58 -9.12
CA ALA A 289 -4.35 1.21 -7.82
C ALA A 289 -3.22 0.89 -6.84
N GLY A 290 -3.36 1.36 -5.60
CA GLY A 290 -2.41 1.07 -4.53
C GLY A 290 -2.34 -0.41 -4.17
N ALA A 291 -1.27 -0.81 -3.49
CA ALA A 291 -1.01 -2.20 -3.12
C ALA A 291 -2.11 -2.85 -2.25
N SER A 292 -2.94 -2.04 -1.58
CA SER A 292 -4.06 -2.48 -0.74
C SER A 292 -5.43 -2.39 -1.43
N ALA A 293 -5.50 -1.93 -2.68
CA ALA A 293 -6.77 -1.79 -3.41
C ALA A 293 -7.10 -3.06 -4.21
N PRO A 294 -8.29 -3.67 -4.01
CA PRO A 294 -8.70 -4.84 -4.77
C PRO A 294 -8.99 -4.49 -6.23
N GLU A 295 -8.71 -5.43 -7.14
CA GLU A 295 -8.95 -5.27 -8.58
C GLU A 295 -10.43 -5.00 -8.90
N SER A 296 -11.36 -5.44 -8.03
CA SER A 296 -12.79 -5.15 -8.17
C SER A 296 -13.10 -3.65 -8.22
N LEU A 297 -12.35 -2.80 -7.50
CA LEU A 297 -12.54 -1.35 -7.54
C LEU A 297 -12.05 -0.74 -8.86
N VAL A 298 -10.98 -1.28 -9.45
CA VAL A 298 -10.51 -0.88 -10.79
C VAL A 298 -11.57 -1.23 -11.83
N GLN A 299 -12.09 -2.45 -11.77
CA GLN A 299 -13.13 -2.92 -12.68
C GLN A 299 -14.43 -2.12 -12.50
N GLU A 300 -14.81 -1.79 -11.28
CA GLU A 300 -15.96 -0.93 -10.99
C GLU A 300 -15.82 0.45 -11.64
N MET A 301 -14.64 1.07 -11.52
CA MET A 301 -14.31 2.36 -12.15
C MET A 301 -14.40 2.27 -13.68
N VAL A 302 -13.76 1.27 -14.29
CA VAL A 302 -13.77 1.06 -15.75
C VAL A 302 -15.20 0.81 -16.26
N ASN A 303 -15.99 0.01 -15.53
CA ASN A 303 -17.39 -0.25 -15.86
C ASN A 303 -18.30 0.99 -15.71
N ALA A 304 -17.99 1.89 -14.78
CA ALA A 304 -18.73 3.15 -14.64
C ALA A 304 -18.36 4.14 -15.75
N LEU A 305 -17.08 4.19 -16.14
CA LEU A 305 -16.60 4.99 -17.26
C LEU A 305 -17.20 4.53 -18.59
N SER A 306 -17.32 3.22 -18.83
CA SER A 306 -17.88 2.68 -20.09
C SER A 306 -19.37 3.00 -20.28
N LYS A 307 -20.09 3.27 -19.20
CA LYS A 307 -21.49 3.74 -19.26
C LYS A 307 -21.58 5.22 -19.67
N LYS A 308 -20.49 5.99 -19.57
CA LYS A 308 -20.45 7.44 -19.83
C LYS A 308 -19.66 7.81 -21.09
N TYR A 309 -18.70 7.00 -21.49
CA TYR A 309 -17.76 7.28 -22.58
C TYR A 309 -17.55 6.07 -23.48
N ASN A 310 -17.16 6.33 -24.74
CA ASN A 310 -16.62 5.29 -25.60
C ASN A 310 -15.15 5.06 -25.24
N LEU A 311 -14.84 3.97 -24.52
CA LEU A 311 -13.50 3.74 -23.99
C LEU A 311 -12.56 3.13 -25.03
N LYS A 312 -11.35 3.70 -25.13
CA LYS A 312 -10.19 3.04 -25.74
C LYS A 312 -9.21 2.68 -24.64
N ILE A 313 -9.24 1.43 -24.20
CA ILE A 313 -8.42 0.95 -23.07
C ILE A 313 -7.10 0.39 -23.61
N GLU A 314 -5.99 0.88 -23.08
CA GLU A 314 -4.63 0.36 -23.31
C GLU A 314 -4.01 0.02 -21.95
N GLU A 315 -3.45 -1.18 -21.83
CA GLU A 315 -2.71 -1.57 -20.62
C GLU A 315 -1.21 -1.40 -20.85
N ARG A 316 -0.52 -0.74 -19.92
CA ARG A 316 0.93 -0.52 -19.93
C ARG A 316 1.57 -1.34 -18.83
N ILE A 317 1.97 -2.56 -19.18
CA ILE A 317 2.63 -3.49 -18.26
C ILE A 317 4.14 -3.28 -18.31
N VAL A 318 4.71 -2.74 -17.24
CA VAL A 318 6.17 -2.55 -17.11
C VAL A 318 6.85 -3.77 -16.48
N LYS A 319 6.09 -4.56 -15.71
CA LYS A 319 6.60 -5.73 -14.99
C LYS A 319 5.50 -6.77 -14.74
N GLU A 320 5.88 -8.04 -14.81
CA GLU A 320 5.05 -9.16 -14.31
C GLU A 320 5.48 -9.55 -12.88
N GLU A 321 4.50 -9.76 -12.00
CA GLU A 321 4.72 -10.16 -10.61
C GLU A 321 4.24 -11.61 -10.40
N SER A 322 5.12 -12.50 -9.94
CA SER A 322 4.80 -13.93 -9.66
C SER A 322 5.07 -14.33 -8.20
N VAL A 323 5.39 -13.35 -7.35
CA VAL A 323 5.71 -13.58 -5.93
C VAL A 323 4.44 -13.98 -5.18
N SER A 324 4.55 -14.99 -4.32
CA SER A 324 3.52 -15.39 -3.37
C SER A 324 4.14 -15.70 -2.01
N PHE A 325 3.38 -15.49 -0.94
CA PHE A 325 3.82 -15.80 0.42
C PHE A 325 2.90 -16.83 1.07
N ARG A 326 3.50 -17.77 1.80
CA ARG A 326 2.77 -18.83 2.51
C ARG A 326 2.09 -18.27 3.76
N LEU A 327 0.96 -18.88 4.12
CA LEU A 327 0.29 -18.63 5.40
C LEU A 327 1.18 -19.08 6.59
N PRO A 328 1.00 -18.48 7.79
CA PRO A 328 1.75 -18.86 8.98
C PRO A 328 1.42 -20.28 9.47
N SER A 329 2.30 -20.84 10.32
CA SER A 329 2.36 -22.27 10.66
C SER A 329 1.15 -22.93 11.35
N PRO A 330 0.15 -22.25 11.96
CA PRO A 330 -1.10 -22.92 12.31
C PRO A 330 -2.14 -22.91 11.19
N LEU A 331 -1.90 -22.16 10.10
CA LEU A 331 -2.80 -22.01 8.94
C LEU A 331 -2.27 -22.69 7.66
N SER A 332 -0.98 -23.09 7.64
CA SER A 332 -0.28 -23.59 6.45
C SER A 332 -0.61 -25.04 6.05
N GLY A 333 -1.74 -25.59 6.48
CA GLY A 333 -2.20 -26.93 6.09
C GLY A 333 -3.31 -26.85 5.04
N GLU A 334 -3.09 -27.48 3.89
CA GLU A 334 -4.18 -27.91 3.01
C GLU A 334 -5.09 -28.87 3.79
N GLU A 335 -6.41 -28.71 3.62
CA GLU A 335 -7.36 -29.73 4.05
C GLU A 335 -6.96 -31.07 3.42
N LYS A 336 -6.72 -32.07 4.26
CA LYS A 336 -6.82 -33.46 3.82
C LYS A 336 -8.29 -33.85 3.75
#